data_AF-K6Z9V7-F1
#
_entry.id   AF-K6Z9V7-F1
#
_cell.length_a   1.000
_cell.length_b   1.000
_cell.length_c   1.000
_cell.angle_alpha   90.00
_cell.angle_beta   90.00
_cell.angle_gamma   90.00
#
_symmetry.space_group_name_H-M   'P 1'
#
loop_
_entity.id
_entity.type
_entity.pdbx_description
1 polymer ?
#
loop_
_entity_poly.entity_id
_entity_poly.type
_entity_poly.pdbx_seq_one_letter_code
_entity_poly.pdbx_strand_id
1 'polypeptide(L)'
;MKNATPDQKSSALLNQKDTSANTQRLQIVALINERQSVNTPEFRKLGIMAPAPRIFELRQQGYNIQKVLETYVDDTGKAHSGVARYYFANNPPANDNNQEQAA
;
A
#
# COMPACT_ATOMS: atom_id res chain seq x y z
N MET A 1 -16.73 -31.63 16.07
CA MET A 1 -15.59 -30.71 15.88
C MET A 1 -15.46 -30.47 14.39
N LYS A 2 -15.70 -29.24 13.90
CA LYS A 2 -15.55 -28.90 12.47
C LYS A 2 -14.41 -27.90 12.40
N ASN A 3 -13.20 -28.39 12.16
CA ASN A 3 -12.02 -27.56 11.97
C ASN A 3 -12.11 -26.96 10.57
N ALA A 4 -12.60 -25.72 10.50
CA ALA A 4 -12.68 -24.95 9.27
C ALA A 4 -11.26 -24.56 8.81
N THR A 5 -10.93 -25.01 7.62
CA THR A 5 -9.69 -24.78 6.87
C THR A 5 -9.40 -23.28 6.67
N PRO A 6 -8.14 -22.81 6.73
CA PRO A 6 -7.81 -21.39 6.55
C PRO A 6 -7.90 -20.86 5.11
N ASP A 7 -8.08 -21.72 4.11
CA ASP A 7 -7.85 -21.41 2.69
C ASP A 7 -8.88 -20.50 1.98
N GLN A 8 -10.01 -20.17 2.61
CA GLN A 8 -11.04 -19.35 1.96
C GLN A 8 -10.83 -17.83 2.09
N LYS A 9 -9.91 -17.37 2.96
CA LYS A 9 -9.63 -15.92 3.08
C LYS A 9 -8.71 -15.41 1.97
N SER A 10 -7.82 -16.26 1.45
CA SER A 10 -6.84 -15.90 0.42
C SER A 10 -7.50 -15.64 -0.93
N SER A 11 -8.51 -16.44 -1.31
CA SER A 11 -9.19 -16.30 -2.61
C SER A 11 -10.12 -15.07 -2.68
N ALA A 12 -10.70 -14.64 -1.56
CA ALA A 12 -11.51 -13.43 -1.49
C ALA A 12 -10.68 -12.14 -1.57
N LEU A 13 -9.44 -12.15 -1.08
CA LEU A 13 -8.48 -11.03 -1.24
C LEU A 13 -8.05 -10.83 -2.70
N LEU A 14 -8.10 -11.90 -3.51
CA LEU A 14 -7.58 -11.94 -4.87
C LEU A 14 -8.62 -11.68 -5.97
N ASN A 15 -9.90 -11.43 -5.63
CA ASN A 15 -10.85 -11.02 -6.66
C ASN A 15 -10.59 -9.56 -7.05
N GLN A 16 -9.66 -9.34 -7.98
CA GLN A 16 -9.26 -8.03 -8.49
C GLN A 16 -10.43 -7.20 -9.06
N LYS A 17 -11.57 -7.85 -9.36
CA LYS A 17 -12.79 -7.19 -9.86
C LYS A 17 -13.66 -6.60 -8.76
N ASP A 18 -13.52 -7.04 -7.51
CA ASP A 18 -14.25 -6.47 -6.39
C ASP A 18 -13.59 -5.15 -5.95
N THR A 19 -14.29 -4.06 -6.21
CA THR A 19 -13.86 -2.70 -5.94
C THR A 19 -14.49 -2.11 -4.68
N SER A 20 -15.14 -2.94 -3.85
CA SER A 20 -15.69 -2.49 -2.59
C SER A 20 -14.61 -1.87 -1.71
N ALA A 21 -14.99 -0.87 -0.91
CA ALA A 21 -14.08 -0.19 0.01
C ALA A 21 -13.36 -1.17 0.94
N ASN A 22 -14.05 -2.22 1.38
CA ASN A 22 -13.49 -3.24 2.25
C ASN A 22 -12.42 -4.07 1.55
N THR A 23 -12.72 -4.56 0.34
CA THR A 23 -11.77 -5.36 -0.44
C THR A 23 -10.54 -4.55 -0.81
N GLN A 24 -10.69 -3.29 -1.21
CA GLN A 24 -9.55 -2.41 -1.50
C GLN A 24 -8.65 -2.18 -0.27
N ARG A 25 -9.22 -1.99 0.92
CA ARG A 25 -8.43 -1.86 2.16
C ARG A 25 -7.62 -3.13 2.44
N LEU A 26 -8.24 -4.30 2.31
CA LEU A 26 -7.56 -5.56 2.53
C LEU A 26 -6.48 -5.82 1.47
N GLN A 27 -6.72 -5.46 0.21
CA GLN A 27 -5.72 -5.51 -0.85
C GLN A 27 -4.53 -4.61 -0.55
N ILE A 28 -4.75 -3.37 -0.08
CA ILE A 28 -3.66 -2.48 0.33
C ILE A 28 -2.79 -3.12 1.41
N VAL A 29 -3.42 -3.68 2.46
CA VAL A 29 -2.70 -4.36 3.55
C VAL A 29 -1.89 -5.53 3.02
N ALA A 30 -2.48 -6.35 2.15
CA ALA A 30 -1.78 -7.50 1.55
C ALA A 30 -0.57 -7.04 0.72
N LEU A 31 -0.75 -6.03 -0.15
CA LEU A 31 0.29 -5.52 -1.04
C LEU A 31 1.46 -4.90 -0.28
N ILE A 32 1.20 -4.10 0.76
CA ILE A 32 2.27 -3.52 1.59
C ILE A 32 3.03 -4.62 2.33
N ASN A 33 2.35 -5.65 2.85
CA ASN A 33 3.02 -6.78 3.51
C ASN A 33 3.88 -7.58 2.52
N GLU A 34 3.36 -7.87 1.33
CA GLU A 34 4.05 -8.65 0.29
C GLU A 34 5.29 -7.94 -0.24
N ARG A 35 5.19 -6.62 -0.48
CA ARG A 35 6.23 -5.83 -1.15
C ARG A 35 7.06 -4.98 -0.20
N GLN A 36 6.82 -5.07 1.11
CA GLN A 36 7.36 -4.22 2.18
C GLN A 36 6.92 -2.73 2.11
N SER A 37 6.77 -2.17 0.91
CA SER A 37 6.22 -0.85 0.67
C SER A 37 5.61 -0.74 -0.72
N VAL A 38 4.65 0.18 -0.90
CA VAL A 38 4.00 0.42 -2.20
C VAL A 38 3.69 1.91 -2.37
N ASN A 39 3.95 2.46 -3.55
CA ASN A 39 3.66 3.85 -3.88
C ASN A 39 2.28 4.05 -4.55
N THR A 40 1.87 5.32 -4.63
CA THR A 40 0.55 5.68 -5.14
C THR A 40 0.31 5.27 -6.61
N PRO A 41 1.24 5.50 -7.56
CA PRO A 41 1.16 4.96 -8.92
C PRO A 41 1.05 3.43 -8.98
N GLU A 42 1.82 2.70 -8.18
CA GLU A 42 1.76 1.23 -8.11
C GLU A 42 0.38 0.73 -7.68
N PHE A 43 -0.22 1.34 -6.64
CA PHE A 43 -1.60 1.02 -6.24
C PHE A 43 -2.61 1.23 -7.38
N ARG A 44 -2.46 2.32 -8.14
CA ARG A 44 -3.34 2.61 -9.28
C ARG A 44 -3.16 1.61 -10.41
N LYS A 45 -1.92 1.20 -10.73
CA LYS A 45 -1.65 0.13 -11.69
C LYS A 45 -2.34 -1.19 -11.31
N LEU A 46 -2.59 -1.41 -10.01
CA LEU A 46 -3.28 -2.58 -9.47
C LEU A 46 -4.80 -2.40 -9.29
N GLY A 47 -5.38 -1.29 -9.76
CA GLY A 47 -6.84 -1.05 -9.74
C GLY A 47 -7.34 -0.23 -8.55
N ILE A 48 -6.48 0.14 -7.60
CA ILE A 48 -6.86 0.98 -6.44
C ILE A 48 -6.69 2.45 -6.83
N MET A 49 -7.74 3.05 -7.39
CA MET A 49 -7.69 4.43 -7.95
C MET A 49 -7.49 5.52 -6.88
N ALA A 50 -8.05 5.33 -5.69
CA ALA A 50 -8.00 6.29 -4.59
C ALA A 50 -7.36 5.67 -3.32
N PRO A 51 -6.03 5.42 -3.32
CA PRO A 51 -5.36 4.73 -2.22
C PRO A 51 -5.31 5.60 -0.95
N ALA A 52 -5.15 6.92 -1.06
CA ALA A 52 -5.00 7.80 0.11
C ALA A 52 -6.22 7.76 1.06
N PRO A 53 -7.49 7.88 0.59
CA PRO A 53 -8.65 7.67 1.45
C PRO A 53 -8.68 6.29 2.11
N ARG A 54 -8.34 5.22 1.39
CA ARG A 54 -8.34 3.86 1.93
C ARG A 54 -7.28 3.66 3.01
N ILE A 55 -6.12 4.28 2.84
CA ILE A 55 -5.05 4.27 3.85
C ILE A 55 -5.46 5.09 5.08
N PHE A 56 -6.17 6.21 4.89
CA PHE A 56 -6.72 6.98 6.00
C PHE A 56 -7.75 6.16 6.82
N GLU A 57 -8.64 5.44 6.15
CA GLU A 57 -9.58 4.51 6.81
C GLU A 57 -8.85 3.40 7.57
N LEU A 58 -7.80 2.80 6.98
CA LEU A 58 -6.98 1.79 7.66
C LEU A 58 -6.30 2.36 8.91
N ARG A 59 -5.78 3.59 8.85
CA ARG A 59 -5.21 4.26 10.03
C ARG A 59 -6.25 4.46 11.14
N GLN A 60 -7.48 4.86 10.79
CA GLN A 60 -8.58 4.95 11.75
C GLN A 60 -8.95 3.58 12.36
N GLN A 61 -8.75 2.49 11.62
CA GLN A 61 -8.92 1.11 12.11
C GLN A 61 -7.74 0.61 12.96
N GLY A 62 -6.70 1.42 13.18
CA GLY A 62 -5.55 1.08 14.03
C GLY A 62 -4.33 0.53 13.29
N TYR A 63 -4.35 0.47 11.95
CA TYR A 63 -3.15 0.07 11.20
C TYR A 63 -2.09 1.18 11.24
N ASN A 64 -0.89 0.84 11.72
CA ASN A 64 0.23 1.78 11.78
C ASN A 64 0.97 1.88 10.43
N ILE A 65 0.30 2.46 9.44
CA ILE A 65 0.84 2.68 8.09
C ILE A 65 1.48 4.07 8.04
N GLN A 66 2.78 4.14 7.75
CA GLN A 66 3.55 5.36 7.55
C GLN A 66 3.77 5.64 6.06
N LYS A 67 4.31 6.82 5.74
CA LYS A 67 4.67 7.18 4.37
C LYS A 67 5.97 7.96 4.31
N VAL A 68 6.70 7.80 3.22
CA VAL A 68 7.76 8.71 2.77
C VAL A 68 7.37 9.29 1.42
N LEU A 69 7.96 10.44 1.08
CA LEU A 69 7.81 11.04 -0.25
C LEU A 69 9.01 10.67 -1.10
N GLU A 70 8.76 10.28 -2.34
CA GLU A 70 9.78 9.92 -3.32
C GLU A 70 9.54 10.63 -4.67
N THR A 71 10.57 10.61 -5.52
CA THR A 71 10.42 10.93 -6.94
C THR A 71 10.19 9.64 -7.70
N TYR A 72 9.05 9.55 -8.39
CA TYR A 72 8.68 8.40 -9.22
C TYR A 72 8.82 8.77 -10.69
N VAL A 73 9.50 7.93 -11.48
CA VAL A 73 9.57 8.08 -12.93
C VAL A 73 8.53 7.15 -13.56
N ASP A 74 7.65 7.70 -14.37
CA ASP A 74 6.62 6.91 -15.05
C ASP A 74 7.15 6.21 -16.31
N ASP A 75 6.30 5.39 -16.94
CA ASP A 75 6.66 4.60 -18.12
C ASP A 75 6.95 5.47 -19.36
N THR A 76 6.65 6.79 -19.31
CA THR A 76 6.98 7.77 -20.36
C THR A 76 8.30 8.50 -20.10
N GLY A 77 8.97 8.19 -18.99
CA GLY A 77 10.21 8.85 -18.55
C GLY A 77 9.97 10.18 -17.82
N LYS A 78 8.72 10.55 -17.52
CA LYS A 78 8.41 11.77 -16.79
C LYS A 78 8.57 11.54 -15.29
N ALA A 79 9.33 12.42 -14.64
CA ALA A 79 9.52 12.41 -13.19
C ALA A 79 8.36 13.13 -12.47
N HIS A 80 7.87 12.51 -11.39
CA HIS A 80 6.84 13.03 -10.50
C HIS A 80 7.41 13.09 -9.09
N SER A 81 7.70 14.29 -8.61
CA SER A 81 8.17 14.51 -7.23
C SER A 81 7.00 14.50 -6.24
N GLY A 82 7.27 14.07 -5.00
CA GLY A 82 6.28 14.10 -3.92
C GLY A 82 5.27 12.95 -3.97
N VAL A 83 5.63 11.83 -4.61
CA VAL A 83 4.81 10.63 -4.63
C VAL A 83 4.90 9.93 -3.27
N ALA A 84 3.75 9.61 -2.69
CA ALA A 84 3.71 8.90 -1.41
C ALA A 84 3.97 7.40 -1.59
N ARG A 85 4.99 6.88 -0.91
CA ARG A 85 5.29 5.46 -0.70
C ARG A 85 4.90 5.05 0.72
N TYR A 86 4.04 4.06 0.85
CA TYR A 86 3.45 3.63 2.11
C TYR A 86 4.04 2.31 2.58
N TYR A 87 4.17 2.16 3.90
CA TYR A 87 4.76 0.99 4.55
C TYR A 87 4.21 0.83 5.97
N PHE A 88 4.36 -0.34 6.59
CA PHE A 88 4.03 -0.51 8.01
C PHE A 88 5.19 -0.07 8.89
N ALA A 89 4.93 0.66 9.99
CA ALA A 89 5.97 1.21 10.85
C ALA A 89 6.92 0.16 11.45
N ASN A 90 6.45 -1.08 11.62
CA ASN A 90 7.26 -2.21 12.10
C ASN A 90 8.11 -2.88 11.00
N ASN A 91 7.92 -2.47 9.74
CA ASN A 91 8.65 -2.98 8.58
C ASN A 91 8.92 -1.83 7.59
N PRO A 92 9.80 -0.87 7.96
CA PRO A 92 10.14 0.24 7.07
C PRO A 92 10.79 -0.27 5.78
N PRO A 93 10.60 0.42 4.64
CA PRO A 93 11.36 0.13 3.43
C PRO A 93 12.84 0.31 3.71
N ALA A 94 13.70 -0.45 3.01
CA ALA A 94 15.14 -0.25 3.10
C ALA A 94 15.47 1.24 2.89
N ASN A 95 16.23 1.84 3.82
CA ASN A 95 16.51 3.28 3.84
C ASN A 95 16.99 3.79 2.48
N ASP A 96 16.15 4.56 1.79
CA ASP A 96 16.61 5.57 0.84
C ASP A 96 17.03 6.79 1.66
N ASN A 97 18.26 6.75 2.17
CA ASN A 97 18.89 7.83 2.93
C ASN A 97 19.15 9.03 2.01
N ASN A 98 18.13 9.82 1.70
CA ASN A 98 18.31 11.24 1.39
C ASN A 98 17.80 12.05 2.59
N GLN A 99 18.61 12.02 3.65
CA GLN A 99 18.63 13.09 4.63
C GLN A 99 19.33 14.29 3.98
N GLU A 100 18.58 15.29 3.51
CA GLU A 100 19.15 16.62 3.37
C GLU A 100 19.05 17.32 4.73
N GLN A 101 20.22 17.55 5.30
CA GLN A 101 20.48 18.35 6.47
C GLN A 101 19.98 19.79 6.23
N ALA A 102 19.26 20.36 7.20
CA ALA A 102 19.22 21.81 7.35
C ALA A 102 19.55 22.10 8.83
N ALA A 103 20.80 22.49 9.02
CA ALA A 103 21.31 23.17 10.20
C ALA A 103 20.67 24.55 10.36
#